data_AF-A0A2V5K142-F1
#
_entry.id   AF-A0A2V5K142-F1
#
_cell.length_a   1.000
_cell.length_b   1.000
_cell.length_c   1.000
_cell.angle_alpha   90.00
_cell.angle_beta   90.00
_cell.angle_gamma   90.00
#
_symmetry.space_group_name_H-M   'P 1'
#
loop_
_entity.id
_entity.type
_entity.pdbx_description
1 polymer ?
#
loop_
_entity_poly.entity_id
_entity_poly.type
_entity_poly.pdbx_seq_one_letter_code
_entity_poly.pdbx_strand_id
1 'polypeptide(L)'
;MSAASDWSRYPLGTRFRIATTNEEFIIDDYGTALIGTDTIDLYKSSRLDMKQWGVRHVDLDILQWGSEEQSLKVLTPRCKNHCVRQMVSALEKKRGKTVAQQTTRLRSL
;
A
#
# COMPACT_ATOMS: atom_id res chain seq x y z
N MET A 1 -4.39 8.17 11.39
CA MET A 1 -5.57 7.26 11.30
C MET A 1 -5.19 6.04 10.47
N SER A 2 -6.00 4.97 10.50
CA SER A 2 -5.77 3.74 9.72
C SER A 2 -6.34 3.87 8.30
N ALA A 3 -5.75 3.16 7.35
CA ALA A 3 -6.22 3.09 5.96
C ALA A 3 -5.87 1.73 5.33
N ALA A 4 -6.70 1.29 4.39
CA ALA A 4 -6.52 0.06 3.64
C ALA A 4 -6.13 0.35 2.18
N SER A 5 -5.27 -0.49 1.60
CA SER A 5 -4.90 -0.39 0.18
C SER A 5 -4.37 -1.71 -0.39
N ASP A 6 -4.00 -1.71 -1.67
CA ASP A 6 -3.13 -2.72 -2.25
C ASP A 6 -1.68 -2.53 -1.75
N TRP A 7 -1.20 -3.47 -0.92
CA TRP A 7 0.16 -3.41 -0.37
C TRP A 7 1.27 -3.62 -1.40
N SER A 8 0.95 -4.18 -2.56
CA SER A 8 1.91 -4.19 -3.67
C SER A 8 2.12 -2.80 -4.26
N ARG A 9 1.22 -1.85 -4.00
CA ARG A 9 1.33 -0.45 -4.41
C ARG A 9 1.77 0.47 -3.28
N TYR A 10 1.11 0.40 -2.12
CA TYR A 10 1.46 1.14 -0.91
C TYR A 10 1.80 0.14 0.20
N PRO A 11 3.07 -0.25 0.36
CA PRO A 11 3.45 -1.29 1.31
C PRO A 11 3.04 -0.98 2.75
N LEU A 12 2.88 -2.03 3.55
CA LEU A 12 2.57 -1.97 4.97
C LEU A 12 3.46 -0.95 5.69
N GLY A 13 2.83 -0.03 6.41
CA GLY A 13 3.47 1.07 7.13
C GLY A 13 3.66 2.36 6.33
N THR A 14 3.19 2.42 5.07
CA THR A 14 3.24 3.68 4.30
C THR A 14 2.43 4.75 5.02
N ARG A 15 3.06 5.89 5.30
CA ARG A 15 2.43 7.08 5.88
C ARG A 15 2.21 8.13 4.82
N PHE A 16 1.02 8.71 4.82
CA PHE A 16 0.65 9.78 3.91
C PHE A 16 -0.26 10.77 4.61
N ARG A 17 -0.43 11.95 4.00
CA ARG A 17 -1.48 12.89 4.36
C ARG A 17 -2.29 13.31 3.14
N ILE A 18 -3.53 13.69 3.37
CA ILE A 18 -4.34 14.35 2.35
C ILE A 18 -3.86 15.80 2.23
N ALA A 19 -3.41 16.22 1.05
CA ALA A 19 -2.78 17.53 0.86
C ALA A 19 -3.68 18.71 1.26
N THR A 20 -4.99 18.58 1.07
CA THR A 20 -5.96 19.64 1.35
C THR A 20 -6.39 19.74 2.81
N THR A 21 -6.39 18.63 3.56
CA THR A 21 -6.86 18.61 4.97
C THR A 21 -5.75 18.43 5.99
N ASN A 22 -4.54 18.05 5.54
CA ASN A 22 -3.42 17.62 6.38
C ASN A 22 -3.73 16.43 7.31
N GLU A 23 -4.84 15.73 7.13
CA GLU A 23 -5.13 14.51 7.89
C GLU A 23 -4.12 13.42 7.53
N GLU A 24 -3.43 12.89 8.54
CA GLU A 24 -2.44 11.83 8.39
C GLU A 24 -3.03 10.42 8.55
N PHE A 25 -2.57 9.52 7.70
CA PHE A 25 -2.95 8.12 7.67
C PHE A 25 -1.72 7.20 7.58
N ILE A 26 -1.88 5.99 8.08
CA ILE A 26 -0.95 4.89 7.90
C ILE A 26 -1.69 3.74 7.21
N ILE A 27 -1.03 3.14 6.22
CA ILE A 27 -1.49 1.90 5.61
C ILE A 27 -1.13 0.74 6.54
N ASP A 28 -2.12 0.18 7.21
CA ASP A 28 -2.00 -0.96 8.13
C ASP A 28 -2.99 -2.09 7.83
N ASP A 29 -3.88 -1.90 6.85
CA ASP A 29 -4.84 -2.91 6.40
C ASP A 29 -4.87 -3.05 4.86
N TYR A 30 -5.53 -4.09 4.35
CA TYR A 30 -5.74 -4.35 2.93
C TYR A 30 -7.12 -4.98 2.68
N GLY A 31 -7.64 -4.80 1.47
CA GLY A 31 -8.95 -5.33 1.08
C GLY A 31 -8.94 -5.90 -0.33
N THR A 32 -9.70 -6.97 -0.56
CA THR A 32 -9.77 -7.63 -1.87
C THR A 32 -10.24 -6.70 -2.98
N ALA A 33 -11.16 -5.77 -2.68
CA ALA A 33 -11.68 -4.79 -3.63
C ALA A 33 -10.65 -3.71 -4.04
N LEU A 34 -9.55 -3.58 -3.31
CA LEU A 34 -8.55 -2.53 -3.53
C LEU A 34 -7.39 -3.01 -4.40
N ILE A 35 -7.24 -4.33 -4.54
CA ILE A 35 -6.08 -4.95 -5.21
C ILE A 35 -6.14 -4.71 -6.72
N GLY A 36 -5.02 -4.23 -7.27
CA GLY A 36 -4.92 -3.81 -8.67
C GLY A 36 -5.62 -2.46 -8.96
N THR A 37 -6.17 -1.80 -7.95
CA THR A 37 -6.77 -0.47 -8.08
C THR A 37 -5.80 0.61 -7.59
N ASP A 38 -6.10 1.87 -7.90
CA ASP A 38 -5.40 3.02 -7.33
C ASP A 38 -6.19 3.65 -6.16
N THR A 39 -6.92 2.81 -5.41
CA THR A 39 -7.82 3.27 -4.36
C THR A 39 -7.21 3.00 -2.98
N ILE A 40 -7.35 3.98 -2.10
CA ILE A 40 -7.09 3.83 -0.66
C ILE A 40 -8.44 4.01 0.05
N ASP A 41 -8.79 3.06 0.91
CA ASP A 41 -9.99 3.15 1.75
C ASP A 41 -9.61 3.70 3.13
N LEU A 42 -10.28 4.77 3.56
CA LEU A 42 -9.93 5.46 4.80
C LEU A 42 -10.84 5.00 5.92
N TYR A 43 -10.26 4.61 7.06
CA TYR A 43 -11.05 4.37 8.26
C TYR A 43 -11.70 5.67 8.72
N LYS A 44 -13.01 5.61 9.00
CA LYS A 44 -13.80 6.70 9.58
C LYS A 44 -14.58 6.16 10.78
N SER A 45 -14.61 6.93 11.87
CA SER A 45 -15.19 6.51 13.15
C SER A 45 -16.72 6.45 13.17
N SER A 46 -17.40 7.08 12.21
CA SER A 46 -18.86 7.06 12.13
C SER A 46 -19.38 6.93 10.70
N ARG A 47 -20.61 6.40 10.55
CA ARG A 47 -21.30 6.34 9.26
C ARG A 47 -21.54 7.72 8.65
N LEU A 48 -21.70 8.74 9.50
CA LEU A 48 -21.86 10.13 9.04
C LEU A 48 -20.57 10.61 8.38
N ASP A 49 -19.42 10.39 9.03
CA ASP A 49 -18.10 10.76 8.48
C ASP A 49 -17.81 9.99 7.18
N MET A 50 -18.14 8.69 7.13
CA MET A 50 -18.06 7.89 5.90
C MET A 50 -18.89 8.50 4.77
N LYS A 51 -20.13 8.92 5.06
CA LYS A 51 -21.03 9.53 4.07
C LYS A 51 -20.55 10.90 3.62
N GLN A 52 -20.04 11.72 4.54
CA GLN A 52 -19.47 13.03 4.24
C GLN A 52 -18.19 12.91 3.40
N TRP A 53 -17.41 11.85 3.61
CA TRP A 53 -16.25 11.53 2.78
C TRP A 53 -16.67 10.99 1.39
N GLY A 54 -17.37 9.86 1.32
CA GLY A 54 -17.70 9.24 0.03
C GLY A 54 -16.47 8.92 -0.85
N VAL A 55 -16.71 8.53 -2.10
CA VAL A 55 -15.62 8.29 -3.06
C VAL A 55 -15.20 9.62 -3.68
N ARG A 56 -13.89 9.89 -3.71
CA ARG A 56 -13.32 11.12 -4.28
C ARG A 56 -11.87 10.92 -4.70
N HIS A 57 -11.41 11.80 -5.60
CA HIS A 57 -10.00 11.93 -5.95
C HIS A 57 -9.41 13.09 -5.18
N VAL A 58 -8.25 12.86 -4.56
CA VAL A 58 -7.51 13.87 -3.78
C VAL A 58 -6.02 13.68 -4.02
N ASP A 59 -5.26 14.75 -3.83
CA ASP A 59 -3.81 14.68 -3.82
C ASP A 59 -3.30 14.16 -2.47
N LEU A 60 -2.33 13.26 -2.53
CA LEU A 60 -1.69 12.65 -1.37
C LEU A 60 -0.22 13.05 -1.31
N ASP A 61 0.21 13.51 -0.15
CA ASP A 61 1.63 13.64 0.15
C ASP A 61 2.11 12.36 0.83
N ILE A 62 3.00 11.62 0.18
CA ILE A 62 3.66 10.47 0.81
C ILE A 62 4.73 10.99 1.77
N LEU A 63 4.50 10.79 3.07
CA LEU A 63 5.41 11.21 4.13
C LEU A 63 6.53 10.19 4.33
N GLN A 64 6.18 8.91 4.24
CA GLN A 64 7.13 7.81 4.39
C GLN A 64 6.61 6.57 3.67
N TRP A 65 7.44 5.94 2.85
CA TRP A 65 7.12 4.64 2.26
C TRP A 65 7.21 3.52 3.29
N GLY A 66 6.27 2.58 3.20
CA GLY A 66 6.25 1.36 4.01
C GLY A 66 7.27 0.32 3.57
N SER A 67 7.25 -0.85 4.22
CA SER A 67 8.18 -1.93 3.96
C SER A 67 7.56 -3.05 3.12
N GLU A 68 8.13 -3.27 1.93
CA GLU A 68 7.78 -4.43 1.08
C GLU A 68 8.10 -5.77 1.78
N GLU A 69 9.19 -5.82 2.55
CA GLU A 69 9.58 -7.02 3.32
C GLU A 69 8.57 -7.35 4.41
N GLN A 70 8.16 -6.36 5.21
CA GLN A 70 7.13 -6.57 6.24
C GLN A 70 5.79 -6.94 5.60
N SER A 71 5.45 -6.34 4.45
CA SER A 71 4.25 -6.70 3.68
C SER A 71 4.28 -8.18 3.30
N LEU A 72 5.38 -8.65 2.73
CA LEU A 72 5.56 -10.06 2.35
C LEU A 72 5.50 -11.00 3.57
N LYS A 73 6.12 -10.62 4.69
CA LYS A 73 6.08 -11.42 5.93
C LYS A 73 4.65 -11.68 6.40
N VAL A 74 3.78 -10.69 6.28
CA VAL A 74 2.36 -10.79 6.67
C VAL A 74 1.52 -11.50 5.60
N LEU A 75 1.75 -11.22 4.31
CA LEU A 75 0.91 -11.72 3.22
C LEU A 75 1.22 -13.15 2.80
N THR A 76 2.49 -13.58 2.83
CA THR A 76 2.91 -14.92 2.40
C THR A 76 2.14 -16.06 3.06
N PRO A 77 1.93 -16.09 4.40
CA PRO A 77 1.13 -17.15 5.02
C PRO A 77 -0.37 -17.09 4.65
N ARG A 78 -0.84 -15.99 4.05
CA ARG A 78 -2.24 -15.74 3.67
C ARG A 78 -2.53 -16.02 2.19
N CYS A 79 -1.56 -16.58 1.46
CA CYS A 79 -1.63 -16.91 0.04
C CYS A 79 -2.69 -17.97 -0.36
N LYS A 80 -3.51 -18.49 0.56
CA LYS A 80 -4.71 -19.27 0.19
C LYS A 80 -5.72 -18.41 -0.57
N ASN A 81 -5.79 -17.11 -0.28
CA ASN A 81 -6.64 -16.16 -1.01
C ASN A 81 -5.98 -15.73 -2.34
N HIS A 82 -6.74 -15.75 -3.44
CA HIS A 82 -6.24 -15.40 -4.77
C HIS A 82 -5.71 -13.97 -4.86
N CYS A 83 -6.43 -12.98 -4.32
CA CYS A 83 -6.03 -11.59 -4.36
C CYS A 83 -4.74 -11.35 -3.56
N VAL A 84 -4.58 -12.03 -2.41
CA VAL A 84 -3.33 -11.98 -1.64
C VAL A 84 -2.15 -12.54 -2.45
N ARG A 85 -2.34 -13.63 -3.19
CA ARG A 85 -1.28 -14.16 -4.08
C ARG A 85 -0.86 -13.13 -5.13
N GLN A 86 -1.80 -12.39 -5.70
CA GLN A 86 -1.48 -11.35 -6.69
C GLN A 86 -0.56 -10.27 -6.09
N MET A 87 -0.87 -9.78 -4.88
CA MET A 87 -0.02 -8.80 -4.19
C MET A 87 1.38 -9.35 -3.91
N VAL A 88 1.48 -10.59 -3.42
CA VAL A 88 2.76 -11.26 -3.15
C VAL A 88 3.57 -11.39 -4.44
N SER A 89 2.98 -11.87 -5.53
CA SER A 89 3.67 -11.98 -6.82
C SER A 89 4.15 -10.63 -7.35
N ALA A 90 3.38 -9.56 -7.18
CA ALA A 90 3.79 -8.22 -7.57
C ALA A 90 4.97 -7.70 -6.72
N LEU A 91 4.93 -7.90 -5.40
CA LEU A 91 6.01 -7.53 -4.48
C LEU A 91 7.31 -8.31 -4.77
N GLU A 92 7.23 -9.61 -5.00
CA GLU A 92 8.41 -10.42 -5.35
C GLU A 92 9.03 -9.99 -6.68
N LYS A 93 8.19 -9.65 -7.66
CA LYS A 93 8.66 -9.10 -8.95
C LYS A 93 9.34 -7.74 -8.78
N LYS A 94 8.84 -6.87 -7.91
CA LYS A 94 9.48 -5.59 -7.58
C LYS A 94 10.85 -5.80 -6.94
N ARG A 95 10.92 -6.66 -5.91
CA ARG A 95 12.17 -7.03 -5.24
C ARG A 95 13.23 -7.56 -6.22
N GLY A 96 12.84 -8.44 -7.13
CA GLY A 96 13.75 -8.99 -8.15
C GLY A 96 14.34 -7.91 -9.07
N LYS A 97 13.55 -6.91 -9.47
CA LYS A 97 14.03 -5.77 -10.27
C LYS A 97 15.02 -4.90 -9.51
N THR A 98 14.73 -4.60 -8.24
CA THR A 98 15.60 -3.78 -7.39
C THR A 98 16.97 -4.44 -7.20
N VAL A 99 16.99 -5.75 -6.91
CA VAL A 99 18.23 -6.52 -6.76
C VAL A 99 19.03 -6.56 -8.06
N ALA A 100 18.37 -6.78 -9.20
CA ALA A 100 19.05 -6.77 -10.50
C ALA A 100 19.69 -5.40 -10.80
N GLN A 101 18.97 -4.30 -10.56
CA GLN A 101 19.48 -2.94 -10.76
C GLN A 101 20.67 -2.62 -9.84
N GLN A 102 20.63 -3.03 -8.58
CA GLN A 102 21.75 -2.87 -7.65
C GLN A 102 22.98 -3.66 -8.13
N THR A 103 22.78 -4.91 -8.56
CA THR A 103 23.85 -5.77 -9.06
C THR A 103 24.51 -5.18 -10.31
N THR A 104 23.74 -4.63 -11.24
CA THR A 104 24.28 -3.97 -12.44
C THR A 104 25.11 -2.73 -12.06
N ARG A 105 24.63 -1.88 -11.14
CA ARG A 105 25.38 -0.68 -10.70
C ARG A 105 26.72 -1.02 -10.05
N LEU A 106 26.76 -2.09 -9.24
CA LEU A 106 27.99 -2.52 -8.56
C LEU A 106 29.02 -3.13 -9.53
N ARG A 107 28.61 -3.64 -10.69
CA ARG A 107 29.51 -4.20 -11.71
C ARG A 107 30.05 -3.15 -12.70
N SER A 108 29.48 -1.94 -12.70
CA SER A 108 29.86 -0.83 -13.59
C SER A 108 30.79 0.19 -12.91
N LEU A 109 31.25 -0.09 -11.69
CA LEU A 109 32.25 0.67 -10.93
C LEU A 109 33.56 -0.12 -10.90
#